data_AF-D6U8N1-F1
#
_entry.id   AF-D6U8N1-F1
#
_cell.length_a   1.000
_cell.length_b   1.000
_cell.length_c   1.000
_cell.angle_alpha   90.00
_cell.angle_beta   90.00
_cell.angle_gamma   90.00
#
_symmetry.space_group_name_H-M   'P 1'
#
loop_
_entity.id
_entity.type
_entity.pdbx_description
1 polymer ?
#
loop_
_entity_poly.entity_id
_entity_poly.type
_entity_poly.pdbx_seq_one_letter_code
_entity_poly.pdbx_strand_id
1 'polypeptide(L)'
;MNFFNPLEWLLNPFKLIGCLLGVFVVMGLCSLMFISTTVAAVSGAFQSDSGTSSVNGFTIGGDNSVTLAAKEIAAHLHDCHGMNTSYAKDNGCNAIKFPVYAAYDAGFPQDILKRYSAPMYQPFWASGTFQCVSFVVASYERLHPLETSSDAKYLLGAFTGYPNYQIIASGDYSDPDTAPPVRKLPISPGDIFVMSGGVSGHTGIVLGWQPPHNGKPGEMTIANANAQSPIDKFVINPDNSIAQVGYWSDRKMIGYIHPKYLPVVPPYQTNITKLQYVDVARQAAQDNGVRTDIYLNIIETESHFDPNAVSPAGAIGIAQLIPSTASDLGVDPHDPIASLKGGAKYLKQLLNHYGGNYQQAVAAYNAGPGTVDDAINHHHDDWLSALPQETQNYVRKVLGNL
;
A
#
# COMPACT_ATOMS: atom_id res chain seq x y z
N MET A 1 16.51 -68.01 -6.75
CA MET A 1 17.55 -67.54 -7.69
C MET A 1 18.10 -66.23 -7.15
N ASN A 2 19.31 -66.38 -6.64
CA ASN A 2 20.20 -65.54 -5.85
C ASN A 2 20.11 -64.01 -5.96
N PHE A 3 19.76 -63.41 -4.82
CA PHE A 3 20.39 -62.21 -4.26
C PHE A 3 21.85 -62.51 -3.90
N PHE A 4 22.77 -61.56 -4.06
CA PHE A 4 23.87 -61.31 -3.11
C PHE A 4 24.55 -59.96 -3.42
N ASN A 5 24.66 -59.13 -2.40
CA ASN A 5 25.47 -57.91 -2.31
C ASN A 5 26.64 -58.21 -1.37
N PRO A 6 27.85 -57.67 -1.59
CA PRO A 6 28.62 -57.27 -0.41
C PRO A 6 29.47 -55.98 -0.58
N LEU A 7 29.53 -55.28 0.55
CA LEU A 7 30.36 -54.14 0.92
C LEU A 7 31.86 -54.26 0.63
N GLU A 8 32.44 -53.11 0.28
CA GLU A 8 33.62 -52.46 0.87
C GLU A 8 34.66 -53.32 1.61
N TRP A 9 35.88 -53.38 1.07
CA TRP A 9 37.17 -53.37 1.77
C TRP A 9 38.23 -52.89 0.74
N LEU A 10 39.29 -52.13 1.03
CA LEU A 10 39.69 -51.17 2.05
C LEU A 10 41.11 -50.70 1.61
N LEU A 11 41.42 -49.40 1.70
CA LEU A 11 42.75 -48.76 1.86
C LEU A 11 43.72 -48.71 0.62
N ASN A 12 43.92 -47.58 -0.09
CA ASN A 12 44.78 -46.38 0.20
C ASN A 12 46.31 -46.68 0.08
N PRO A 13 47.28 -45.78 -0.31
CA PRO A 13 47.20 -44.31 -0.46
C PRO A 13 48.11 -43.61 -1.53
N PHE A 14 47.98 -42.27 -1.63
CA PHE A 14 48.91 -41.27 -2.22
C PHE A 14 49.19 -41.24 -3.73
N LYS A 15 48.58 -40.25 -4.41
CA LYS A 15 49.22 -39.18 -5.23
C LYS A 15 48.27 -38.78 -6.36
N LEU A 16 47.76 -37.55 -6.32
CA LEU A 16 47.85 -36.57 -7.41
C LEU A 16 47.17 -35.27 -6.93
N ILE A 17 47.99 -34.37 -6.40
CA ILE A 17 47.67 -32.95 -6.17
C ILE A 17 48.66 -32.16 -7.04
N GLY A 18 48.17 -31.15 -7.76
CA GLY A 18 49.01 -30.24 -8.52
C GLY A 18 48.20 -29.11 -9.16
N CYS A 19 47.73 -28.18 -8.33
CA CYS A 19 47.23 -26.88 -8.74
C CYS A 19 48.43 -25.92 -8.94
N LEU A 20 48.25 -24.89 -9.79
CA LEU A 20 48.97 -23.60 -9.89
C LEU A 20 50.12 -23.40 -10.90
N LEU A 21 49.85 -22.41 -11.77
CA LEU A 21 50.69 -21.27 -12.18
C LEU A 21 51.81 -21.44 -13.24
N GLY A 22 51.58 -20.81 -14.40
CA GLY A 22 52.61 -20.49 -15.39
C GLY A 22 52.24 -19.31 -16.32
N VAL A 23 52.68 -18.09 -15.95
CA VAL A 23 53.30 -17.00 -16.77
C VAL A 23 52.49 -16.38 -17.94
N PHE A 24 51.83 -15.22 -17.77
CA PHE A 24 52.20 -13.82 -18.13
C PHE A 24 52.32 -13.43 -19.65
N VAL A 25 51.44 -12.46 -20.08
CA VAL A 25 51.69 -11.26 -20.96
C VAL A 25 51.69 -11.42 -22.50
N VAL A 26 51.19 -10.54 -23.42
CA VAL A 26 50.40 -9.27 -23.53
C VAL A 26 50.17 -8.97 -25.05
N MET A 27 49.05 -8.29 -25.39
CA MET A 27 48.72 -7.45 -26.59
C MET A 27 48.71 -7.99 -28.05
N GLY A 28 47.67 -7.59 -28.81
CA GLY A 28 47.72 -7.44 -30.28
C GLY A 28 46.37 -7.45 -31.02
N LEU A 29 45.87 -6.26 -31.39
CA LEU A 29 44.69 -5.96 -32.22
C LEU A 29 44.83 -6.40 -33.70
N CYS A 30 43.71 -6.75 -34.39
CA CYS A 30 43.30 -6.20 -35.71
C CYS A 30 42.10 -6.93 -36.38
N SER A 31 41.04 -6.15 -36.71
CA SER A 31 40.30 -6.10 -38.01
C SER A 31 39.46 -7.31 -38.49
N LEU A 32 38.30 -7.24 -39.15
CA LEU A 32 37.24 -6.26 -39.55
C LEU A 32 36.24 -7.03 -40.47
N MET A 33 35.03 -6.48 -40.70
CA MET A 33 33.98 -6.81 -41.71
C MET A 33 32.85 -7.78 -41.28
N PHE A 34 31.61 -7.35 -40.96
CA PHE A 34 30.50 -6.68 -41.69
C PHE A 34 29.65 -7.57 -42.64
N ILE A 35 28.35 -7.68 -42.33
CA ILE A 35 27.10 -7.55 -43.15
C ILE A 35 25.91 -7.85 -42.18
N SER A 36 25.17 -6.86 -41.64
CA SER A 36 23.87 -6.28 -42.10
C SER A 36 22.74 -7.34 -42.25
N THR A 37 21.54 -7.31 -41.65
CA THR A 37 20.57 -6.23 -41.34
C THR A 37 19.42 -6.74 -40.41
N THR A 38 18.96 -5.90 -39.45
CA THR A 38 17.54 -5.63 -39.02
C THR A 38 16.69 -6.79 -38.41
N VAL A 39 15.79 -6.71 -37.41
CA VAL A 39 14.82 -5.71 -36.87
C VAL A 39 14.41 -6.15 -35.43
N ALA A 40 14.00 -5.19 -34.59
CA ALA A 40 13.14 -5.28 -33.39
C ALA A 40 13.68 -5.96 -32.10
N ALA A 41 14.15 -5.11 -31.19
CA ALA A 41 13.97 -5.31 -29.76
C ALA A 41 12.80 -4.43 -29.28
N VAL A 42 11.59 -4.99 -29.20
CA VAL A 42 10.47 -4.49 -28.39
C VAL A 42 9.66 -5.70 -27.93
N SER A 43 9.23 -5.67 -26.66
CA SER A 43 8.31 -6.61 -25.96
C SER A 43 8.93 -7.97 -25.65
N GLY A 44 8.78 -8.55 -24.46
CA GLY A 44 7.92 -8.26 -23.33
C GLY A 44 7.76 -9.59 -22.59
N ALA A 45 8.27 -9.68 -21.36
CA ALA A 45 8.03 -10.81 -20.48
C ALA A 45 8.45 -10.42 -19.05
N PHE A 46 7.70 -9.52 -18.42
CA PHE A 46 7.49 -9.66 -16.98
C PHE A 46 6.33 -10.65 -16.84
N GLN A 47 6.68 -11.89 -16.48
CA GLN A 47 5.73 -12.86 -15.97
C GLN A 47 5.00 -12.20 -14.80
N SER A 48 3.69 -11.98 -14.95
CA SER A 48 2.80 -11.70 -13.84
C SER A 48 2.82 -12.93 -12.94
N ASP A 49 3.42 -12.81 -11.75
CA ASP A 49 3.44 -13.88 -10.75
C ASP A 49 2.00 -14.29 -10.43
N SER A 50 1.62 -15.49 -10.88
CA SER A 50 0.32 -16.12 -10.65
C SER A 50 0.25 -16.83 -9.29
N GLY A 51 1.13 -16.46 -8.34
CA GLY A 51 1.30 -17.15 -7.07
C GLY A 51 0.16 -16.90 -6.10
N THR A 52 -0.92 -17.67 -6.16
CA THR A 52 -1.93 -17.73 -5.09
C THR A 52 -1.29 -18.29 -3.81
N SER A 53 -1.31 -17.54 -2.72
CA SER A 53 -0.88 -17.94 -1.38
C SER A 53 -2.08 -18.11 -0.44
N SER A 54 -1.98 -19.02 0.53
CA SER A 54 -3.03 -19.18 1.54
C SER A 54 -2.62 -18.47 2.83
N VAL A 55 -3.47 -17.54 3.31
CA VAL A 55 -3.27 -16.84 4.60
C VAL A 55 -4.49 -17.08 5.47
N ASN A 56 -4.31 -17.69 6.65
CA ASN A 56 -5.39 -18.00 7.59
C ASN A 56 -6.58 -18.75 6.97
N GLY A 57 -6.32 -19.61 5.97
CA GLY A 57 -7.35 -20.38 5.28
C GLY A 57 -8.09 -19.63 4.16
N PHE A 58 -7.69 -18.42 3.80
CA PHE A 58 -8.15 -17.72 2.58
C PHE A 58 -7.16 -17.92 1.45
N THR A 59 -7.66 -18.26 0.27
CA THR A 59 -6.88 -18.16 -0.97
C THR A 59 -6.79 -16.69 -1.35
N ILE A 60 -5.56 -16.18 -1.43
CA ILE A 60 -5.25 -14.81 -1.83
C ILE A 60 -4.25 -14.93 -2.98
N GLY A 61 -4.56 -14.36 -4.13
CA GLY A 61 -3.65 -14.19 -5.25
C GLY A 61 -2.40 -13.42 -4.88
N GLY A 62 -1.33 -13.60 -5.65
CA GLY A 62 -0.07 -12.88 -5.45
C GLY A 62 -0.35 -11.39 -5.27
N ASP A 63 0.38 -10.76 -4.34
CA ASP A 63 0.21 -9.37 -3.89
C ASP A 63 0.50 -8.37 -5.03
N ASN A 64 -0.34 -8.41 -6.07
CA ASN A 64 -0.37 -7.37 -7.06
C ASN A 64 -0.93 -6.13 -6.38
N SER A 65 -0.44 -5.00 -6.83
CA SER A 65 -0.71 -3.71 -6.23
C SER A 65 -2.19 -3.36 -6.06
N VAL A 66 -3.07 -3.80 -6.97
CA VAL A 66 -4.51 -3.60 -6.86
C VAL A 66 -5.07 -4.40 -5.68
N THR A 67 -4.68 -5.67 -5.55
CA THR A 67 -5.11 -6.49 -4.42
C THR A 67 -4.54 -6.00 -3.08
N LEU A 68 -3.36 -5.39 -3.09
CA LEU A 68 -2.76 -4.76 -1.91
C LEU A 68 -3.54 -3.53 -1.47
N ALA A 69 -3.77 -2.60 -2.39
CA ALA A 69 -4.57 -1.39 -2.15
C ALA A 69 -6.00 -1.74 -1.69
N ALA A 70 -6.62 -2.73 -2.33
CA ALA A 70 -7.96 -3.20 -1.96
C ALA A 70 -8.01 -3.70 -0.50
N LYS A 71 -7.01 -4.46 -0.05
CA LYS A 71 -6.93 -4.92 1.35
C LYS A 71 -6.75 -3.77 2.33
N GLU A 72 -5.89 -2.79 2.00
CA GLU A 72 -5.64 -1.62 2.84
C GLU A 72 -6.90 -0.76 3.00
N ILE A 73 -7.52 -0.39 1.88
CA ILE A 73 -8.74 0.43 1.87
C ILE A 73 -9.87 -0.31 2.60
N ALA A 74 -10.07 -1.61 2.34
CA ALA A 74 -11.11 -2.39 3.00
C ALA A 74 -10.91 -2.44 4.53
N ALA A 75 -9.67 -2.60 5.00
CA ALA A 75 -9.36 -2.58 6.43
C ALA A 75 -9.68 -1.24 7.10
N HIS A 76 -9.41 -0.14 6.41
CA HIS A 76 -9.73 1.20 6.90
C HIS A 76 -11.23 1.41 7.02
N LEU A 77 -12.00 1.02 5.99
CA LEU A 77 -13.44 1.19 5.98
C LEU A 77 -14.16 0.37 7.05
N HIS A 78 -13.58 -0.76 7.46
CA HIS A 78 -14.18 -1.66 8.45
C HIS A 78 -13.59 -1.51 9.87
N ASP A 79 -12.81 -0.45 10.14
CA ASP A 79 -12.23 -0.17 11.46
C ASP A 79 -11.46 -1.39 12.03
N CYS A 80 -10.49 -1.89 11.24
CA CYS A 80 -9.64 -2.99 11.69
C CYS A 80 -8.54 -2.55 12.71
N HIS A 81 -8.67 -1.39 13.40
CA HIS A 81 -7.62 -0.75 14.22
C HIS A 81 -7.13 -1.57 15.42
N GLY A 82 -7.90 -2.57 15.85
CA GLY A 82 -7.55 -3.44 16.96
C GLY A 82 -7.61 -4.90 16.58
N MET A 83 -6.56 -5.44 15.92
CA MET A 83 -6.40 -6.89 15.65
C MET A 83 -6.48 -7.78 16.91
N ASN A 84 -6.52 -7.18 18.11
CA ASN A 84 -6.74 -7.84 19.40
C ASN A 84 -8.17 -7.76 19.96
N THR A 85 -9.13 -7.14 19.27
CA THR A 85 -10.55 -7.14 19.65
C THR A 85 -11.26 -8.37 19.11
N SER A 86 -12.33 -8.83 19.78
CA SER A 86 -13.20 -9.89 19.24
C SER A 86 -13.79 -9.49 17.88
N TYR A 87 -14.16 -8.21 17.72
CA TYR A 87 -14.70 -7.65 16.48
C TYR A 87 -13.76 -7.84 15.27
N ALA A 88 -12.46 -7.54 15.40
CA ALA A 88 -11.50 -7.74 14.31
C ALA A 88 -11.26 -9.23 13.99
N LYS A 89 -11.40 -10.11 15.00
CA LYS A 89 -11.23 -11.56 14.82
C LYS A 89 -12.43 -12.20 14.13
N ASP A 90 -13.64 -11.74 14.47
CA ASP A 90 -14.90 -12.30 13.98
C ASP A 90 -15.26 -11.80 12.57
N ASN A 91 -14.73 -10.64 12.14
CA ASN A 91 -15.03 -10.00 10.85
C ASN A 91 -13.83 -9.99 9.89
N GLY A 92 -13.04 -11.06 9.78
CA GLY A 92 -12.06 -11.21 8.69
C GLY A 92 -10.82 -10.29 8.68
N CYS A 93 -10.68 -9.33 9.61
CA CYS A 93 -9.52 -8.42 9.68
C CYS A 93 -8.18 -9.15 9.90
N ASN A 94 -8.20 -10.36 10.49
CA ASN A 94 -7.00 -11.20 10.68
C ASN A 94 -6.28 -11.58 9.37
N ALA A 95 -6.95 -11.49 8.22
CA ALA A 95 -6.34 -11.72 6.91
C ALA A 95 -5.56 -10.50 6.38
N ILE A 96 -5.61 -9.36 7.09
CA ILE A 96 -5.00 -8.09 6.69
C ILE A 96 -3.85 -7.74 7.65
N LYS A 97 -2.68 -7.37 7.11
CA LYS A 97 -1.43 -7.17 7.88
C LYS A 97 -0.96 -5.71 7.96
N PHE A 98 -1.77 -4.75 7.52
CA PHE A 98 -1.38 -3.34 7.41
C PHE A 98 -1.80 -2.51 8.64
N PRO A 99 -1.09 -1.42 8.97
CA PRO A 99 -1.50 -0.48 10.02
C PRO A 99 -2.73 0.31 9.57
N VAL A 100 -3.78 0.35 10.41
CA VAL A 100 -5.10 0.88 10.05
C VAL A 100 -5.38 2.17 10.86
N TYR A 101 -5.98 3.24 10.28
CA TYR A 101 -6.28 4.56 10.90
C TYR A 101 -7.78 4.96 11.05
N ALA A 102 -8.10 5.68 12.13
CA ALA A 102 -9.41 5.86 12.81
C ALA A 102 -10.56 6.60 12.09
N ALA A 103 -10.66 6.61 10.76
CA ALA A 103 -11.83 7.21 10.10
C ALA A 103 -12.23 6.51 8.79
N TYR A 104 -13.52 6.21 8.67
CA TYR A 104 -14.15 5.57 7.50
C TYR A 104 -13.76 6.26 6.17
N ASP A 105 -13.89 7.58 6.10
CA ASP A 105 -13.52 8.35 4.90
C ASP A 105 -11.99 8.52 4.73
N ALA A 106 -11.19 8.36 5.80
CA ALA A 106 -9.74 8.40 5.67
C ALA A 106 -9.16 7.16 4.96
N GLY A 107 -9.97 6.09 4.82
CA GLY A 107 -9.61 4.91 4.04
C GLY A 107 -9.57 5.14 2.53
N PHE A 108 -10.27 6.18 2.04
CA PHE A 108 -10.23 6.55 0.63
C PHE A 108 -9.15 7.61 0.36
N PRO A 109 -8.45 7.54 -0.77
CA PRO A 109 -7.64 8.65 -1.26
C PRO A 109 -8.48 9.93 -1.34
N GLN A 110 -7.99 11.01 -0.74
CA GLN A 110 -8.78 12.24 -0.57
C GLN A 110 -9.12 12.92 -1.90
N ASP A 111 -8.33 12.70 -2.96
CA ASP A 111 -8.63 13.18 -4.30
C ASP A 111 -9.74 12.38 -4.97
N ILE A 112 -9.90 11.08 -4.68
CA ILE A 112 -11.07 10.28 -5.06
C ILE A 112 -12.31 10.84 -4.37
N LEU A 113 -12.25 11.03 -3.05
CA LEU A 113 -13.36 11.66 -2.31
C LEU A 113 -13.70 13.03 -2.89
N LYS A 114 -12.71 13.88 -3.14
CA LYS A 114 -12.94 15.23 -3.71
C LYS A 114 -13.50 15.20 -5.13
N ARG A 115 -13.02 14.28 -5.98
CA ARG A 115 -13.46 14.14 -7.39
C ARG A 115 -14.90 13.66 -7.49
N TYR A 116 -15.33 12.82 -6.55
CA TYR A 116 -16.56 12.06 -6.67
C TYR A 116 -17.63 12.39 -5.62
N SER A 117 -17.30 13.04 -4.50
CA SER A 117 -18.28 13.50 -3.49
C SER A 117 -19.01 14.80 -3.88
N ALA A 118 -18.47 15.58 -4.82
CA ALA A 118 -19.03 16.86 -5.23
C ALA A 118 -20.21 16.77 -6.24
N PRO A 119 -20.26 15.81 -7.20
CA PRO A 119 -21.37 15.71 -8.16
C PRO A 119 -22.49 14.73 -7.75
N MET A 120 -22.21 13.75 -6.88
CA MET A 120 -23.16 12.69 -6.53
C MET A 120 -23.72 12.89 -5.12
N TYR A 121 -25.02 13.15 -5.08
CA TYR A 121 -25.81 13.48 -3.89
C TYR A 121 -25.55 12.48 -2.72
N GLN A 122 -25.42 13.01 -1.49
CA GLN A 122 -25.29 12.27 -0.21
C GLN A 122 -26.13 10.97 -0.05
N PRO A 123 -27.37 10.86 -0.57
CA PRO A 123 -28.18 9.64 -0.52
C PRO A 123 -27.52 8.39 -1.12
N PHE A 124 -26.73 8.52 -2.19
CA PHE A 124 -26.08 7.36 -2.84
C PHE A 124 -24.84 6.89 -2.08
N TRP A 125 -24.19 7.80 -1.35
CA TRP A 125 -23.15 7.47 -0.39
C TRP A 125 -23.76 6.74 0.80
N ALA A 126 -24.87 7.28 1.35
CA ALA A 126 -25.59 6.72 2.48
C ALA A 126 -26.23 5.34 2.19
N SER A 127 -26.63 5.07 0.94
CA SER A 127 -27.17 3.76 0.54
C SER A 127 -26.09 2.73 0.19
N GLY A 128 -24.80 3.06 0.35
CA GLY A 128 -23.67 2.17 0.10
C GLY A 128 -23.36 1.90 -1.38
N THR A 129 -24.27 2.27 -2.27
CA THR A 129 -24.15 2.00 -3.69
C THR A 129 -22.91 2.65 -4.30
N PHE A 130 -22.64 3.90 -3.94
CA PHE A 130 -21.49 4.62 -4.46
C PHE A 130 -20.17 4.26 -3.76
N GLN A 131 -20.24 3.73 -2.54
CA GLN A 131 -19.06 3.39 -1.74
C GLN A 131 -18.29 2.22 -2.36
N CYS A 132 -18.99 1.16 -2.76
CA CYS A 132 -18.36 0.00 -3.39
C CYS A 132 -17.75 0.33 -4.77
N VAL A 133 -18.39 1.22 -5.55
CA VAL A 133 -17.83 1.74 -6.80
C VAL A 133 -16.57 2.59 -6.53
N SER A 134 -16.64 3.50 -5.55
CA SER A 134 -15.49 4.33 -5.15
C SER A 134 -14.31 3.49 -4.67
N PHE A 135 -14.58 2.37 -4.00
CA PHE A 135 -13.58 1.40 -3.55
C PHE A 135 -12.85 0.73 -4.71
N VAL A 136 -13.58 0.31 -5.73
CA VAL A 136 -12.96 -0.23 -6.95
C VAL A 136 -12.08 0.84 -7.62
N VAL A 137 -12.59 2.07 -7.75
CA VAL A 137 -11.83 3.16 -8.38
C VAL A 137 -10.56 3.46 -7.59
N ALA A 138 -10.64 3.53 -6.26
CA ALA A 138 -9.51 3.77 -5.38
C ALA A 138 -8.50 2.60 -5.39
N SER A 139 -8.95 1.35 -5.46
CA SER A 139 -8.05 0.19 -5.52
C SER A 139 -7.23 0.15 -6.82
N TYR A 140 -7.68 0.84 -7.87
CA TYR A 140 -7.03 0.95 -9.17
C TYR A 140 -6.30 2.29 -9.39
N GLU A 141 -6.10 3.08 -8.32
CA GLU A 141 -5.56 4.43 -8.40
C GLU A 141 -4.30 4.55 -9.28
N ARG A 142 -4.44 5.33 -10.36
CA ARG A 142 -3.44 5.87 -11.31
C ARG A 142 -3.50 5.38 -12.75
N LEU A 143 -4.44 4.51 -13.13
CA LEU A 143 -4.54 4.14 -14.53
C LEU A 143 -5.15 5.25 -15.40
N HIS A 144 -6.38 5.71 -15.14
CA HIS A 144 -7.07 6.83 -15.79
C HIS A 144 -8.36 7.16 -14.99
N PRO A 145 -9.08 8.27 -15.22
CA PRO A 145 -10.41 8.44 -14.65
C PRO A 145 -11.27 7.24 -15.08
N LEU A 146 -11.68 6.42 -14.12
CA LEU A 146 -12.63 5.34 -14.38
C LEU A 146 -14.02 5.95 -14.43
N GLU A 147 -14.79 5.56 -15.44
CA GLU A 147 -16.22 5.86 -15.46
C GLU A 147 -16.89 5.25 -14.23
N THR A 148 -17.76 6.03 -13.63
CA THR A 148 -18.50 5.63 -12.44
C THR A 148 -19.96 5.47 -12.80
N SER A 149 -20.65 4.65 -12.02
CA SER A 149 -22.10 4.50 -12.09
C SER A 149 -22.70 4.88 -10.74
N SER A 150 -23.93 5.40 -10.75
CA SER A 150 -24.73 5.57 -9.53
C SER A 150 -25.11 4.25 -8.89
N ASP A 151 -25.07 3.14 -9.66
CA ASP A 151 -25.26 1.78 -9.18
C ASP A 151 -24.21 0.80 -9.72
N ALA A 152 -23.58 0.05 -8.82
CA ALA A 152 -22.59 -0.97 -9.13
C ALA A 152 -23.11 -2.02 -10.12
N LYS A 153 -24.42 -2.30 -10.18
CA LYS A 153 -24.97 -3.26 -11.15
C LYS A 153 -24.78 -2.84 -12.62
N TYR A 154 -24.60 -1.55 -12.89
CA TYR A 154 -24.34 -1.03 -14.24
C TYR A 154 -22.84 -0.91 -14.57
N LEU A 155 -21.95 -1.33 -13.66
CA LEU A 155 -20.51 -1.15 -13.84
C LEU A 155 -19.96 -1.91 -15.05
N LEU A 156 -20.55 -3.07 -15.40
CA LEU A 156 -20.17 -3.80 -16.63
C LEU A 156 -20.36 -2.93 -17.88
N GLY A 157 -21.48 -2.18 -17.95
CA GLY A 157 -21.78 -1.26 -19.05
C GLY A 157 -20.87 -0.03 -19.07
N ALA A 158 -20.52 0.51 -17.90
CA ALA A 158 -19.61 1.65 -17.78
C ALA A 158 -18.19 1.33 -18.29
N PHE A 159 -17.79 0.05 -18.30
CA PHE A 159 -16.50 -0.38 -18.84
C PHE A 159 -16.58 -0.80 -20.30
N THR A 160 -17.77 -0.78 -20.92
CA THR A 160 -17.93 -1.14 -22.34
C THR A 160 -17.23 -0.10 -23.20
N GLY A 161 -16.19 -0.53 -23.93
CA GLY A 161 -15.40 0.34 -24.82
C GLY A 161 -14.06 0.77 -24.24
N TYR A 162 -13.74 0.45 -22.99
CA TYR A 162 -12.42 0.67 -22.43
C TYR A 162 -11.43 -0.40 -22.95
N PRO A 163 -10.43 -0.04 -23.78
CA PRO A 163 -9.61 -1.01 -24.52
C PRO A 163 -8.72 -1.88 -23.62
N ASN A 164 -8.39 -1.37 -22.42
CA ASN A 164 -7.51 -2.02 -21.45
C ASN A 164 -8.24 -2.99 -20.50
N TYR A 165 -9.57 -3.07 -20.59
CA TYR A 165 -10.38 -3.96 -19.79
C TYR A 165 -11.13 -4.94 -20.69
N GLN A 166 -11.35 -6.14 -20.15
CA GLN A 166 -12.13 -7.18 -20.79
C GLN A 166 -13.33 -7.48 -19.89
N ILE A 167 -14.53 -7.26 -20.42
CA ILE A 167 -15.77 -7.60 -19.73
C ILE A 167 -16.05 -9.08 -19.96
N ILE A 168 -16.30 -9.81 -18.87
CA ILE A 168 -16.73 -11.20 -18.90
C ILE A 168 -18.08 -11.27 -18.19
N ALA A 169 -19.14 -11.26 -18.98
CA ALA A 169 -20.52 -11.26 -18.51
C ALA A 169 -21.23 -12.58 -18.81
N SER A 170 -22.31 -12.82 -18.06
CA SER A 170 -23.19 -13.97 -18.22
C SER A 170 -23.95 -14.02 -19.56
N GLY A 171 -24.03 -12.89 -20.28
CA GLY A 171 -24.73 -12.77 -21.55
C GLY A 171 -25.05 -11.31 -21.86
N ASP A 172 -26.31 -11.02 -22.20
CA ASP A 172 -26.83 -9.66 -22.25
C ASP A 172 -26.94 -9.11 -20.82
N TYR A 173 -26.21 -8.02 -20.55
CA TYR A 173 -26.18 -7.31 -19.28
C TYR A 173 -26.76 -5.89 -19.39
N SER A 174 -27.50 -5.61 -20.48
CA SER A 174 -28.22 -4.34 -20.65
C SER A 174 -29.29 -4.12 -19.58
N ASP A 175 -29.89 -5.21 -19.09
CA ASP A 175 -30.67 -5.25 -17.86
C ASP A 175 -29.98 -6.15 -16.82
N PRO A 176 -29.21 -5.57 -15.88
CA PRO A 176 -28.49 -6.30 -14.86
C PRO A 176 -29.37 -7.19 -13.97
N ASP A 177 -30.62 -6.78 -13.72
CA ASP A 177 -31.49 -7.46 -12.76
C ASP A 177 -32.06 -8.76 -13.33
N THR A 178 -32.19 -8.86 -14.66
CA THR A 178 -32.61 -10.09 -15.35
C THR A 178 -31.43 -10.94 -15.81
N ALA A 179 -30.20 -10.41 -15.83
CA ALA A 179 -29.01 -11.14 -16.26
C ALA A 179 -28.79 -12.44 -15.45
N PRO A 180 -28.47 -13.58 -16.08
CA PRO A 180 -28.19 -14.82 -15.36
C PRO A 180 -26.86 -14.73 -14.59
N PRO A 181 -26.59 -15.65 -13.64
CA PRO A 181 -25.29 -15.71 -12.98
C PRO A 181 -24.15 -16.02 -13.97
N VAL A 182 -23.01 -15.34 -13.83
CA VAL A 182 -21.81 -15.64 -14.60
C VAL A 182 -21.19 -16.97 -14.14
N ARG A 183 -20.82 -17.81 -15.11
CA ARG A 183 -20.17 -19.12 -14.89
C ARG A 183 -18.90 -19.29 -15.73
N LYS A 184 -18.47 -18.23 -16.41
CA LYS A 184 -17.28 -18.22 -17.28
C LYS A 184 -16.04 -18.03 -16.43
N LEU A 185 -14.97 -18.73 -16.79
CA LEU A 185 -13.66 -18.75 -16.14
C LEU A 185 -12.55 -18.56 -17.19
N PRO A 186 -11.32 -18.16 -16.80
CA PRO A 186 -10.83 -17.93 -15.44
C PRO A 186 -11.19 -16.55 -14.87
N ILE A 187 -11.27 -16.49 -13.53
CA ILE A 187 -11.24 -15.26 -12.74
C ILE A 187 -9.84 -15.13 -12.15
N SER A 188 -9.32 -13.91 -12.09
CA SER A 188 -7.97 -13.62 -11.60
C SER A 188 -8.00 -12.65 -10.42
N PRO A 189 -7.03 -12.75 -9.49
CA PRO A 189 -6.79 -11.72 -8.49
C PRO A 189 -6.59 -10.34 -9.14
N GLY A 190 -7.32 -9.34 -8.65
CA GLY A 190 -7.41 -8.00 -9.22
C GLY A 190 -8.69 -7.78 -10.04
N ASP A 191 -9.38 -8.83 -10.51
CA ASP A 191 -10.63 -8.68 -11.26
C ASP A 191 -11.68 -7.91 -10.45
N ILE A 192 -12.45 -7.08 -11.13
CA ILE A 192 -13.57 -6.35 -10.54
C ILE A 192 -14.82 -7.19 -10.74
N PHE A 193 -15.44 -7.69 -9.68
CA PHE A 193 -16.68 -8.46 -9.80
C PHE A 193 -17.90 -7.54 -9.76
N VAL A 194 -18.98 -7.93 -10.43
CA VAL A 194 -20.25 -7.18 -10.41
C VAL A 194 -21.40 -8.08 -10.01
N MET A 195 -22.15 -7.63 -9.01
CA MET A 195 -23.38 -8.27 -8.54
C MET A 195 -24.61 -7.39 -8.78
N SER A 196 -25.70 -8.04 -9.13
CA SER A 196 -27.05 -7.46 -9.17
C SER A 196 -27.96 -8.20 -8.19
N GLY A 197 -29.03 -7.53 -7.74
CA GLY A 197 -29.94 -7.97 -6.69
C GLY A 197 -29.86 -7.05 -5.45
N GLY A 198 -30.73 -7.32 -4.47
CA GLY A 198 -30.90 -6.46 -3.30
C GLY A 198 -31.45 -5.06 -3.62
N VAL A 199 -31.24 -4.11 -2.71
CA VAL A 199 -31.69 -2.70 -2.84
C VAL A 199 -30.91 -1.94 -3.92
N SER A 200 -29.66 -2.31 -4.14
CA SER A 200 -28.73 -1.74 -5.13
C SER A 200 -27.70 -2.80 -5.49
N GLY A 201 -27.01 -2.73 -6.63
CA GLY A 201 -25.92 -3.66 -6.96
C GLY A 201 -24.72 -3.60 -6.02
N HIS A 202 -23.75 -4.50 -6.19
CA HIS A 202 -22.50 -4.48 -5.42
C HIS A 202 -21.30 -4.83 -6.29
N THR A 203 -20.13 -4.31 -5.93
CA THR A 203 -18.86 -4.53 -6.64
C THR A 203 -17.70 -4.52 -5.65
N GLY A 204 -16.57 -5.09 -6.05
CA GLY A 204 -15.36 -5.13 -5.26
C GLY A 204 -14.23 -5.79 -6.04
N ILE A 205 -13.15 -6.14 -5.34
CA ILE A 205 -11.93 -6.67 -5.94
C ILE A 205 -11.78 -8.14 -5.56
N VAL A 206 -11.56 -9.00 -6.55
CA VAL A 206 -11.18 -10.39 -6.31
C VAL A 206 -9.77 -10.42 -5.73
N LEU A 207 -9.63 -10.90 -4.51
CA LEU A 207 -8.35 -11.08 -3.85
C LEU A 207 -7.72 -12.41 -4.19
N GLY A 208 -8.51 -13.46 -4.40
CA GLY A 208 -7.98 -14.79 -4.68
C GLY A 208 -9.01 -15.72 -5.29
N TRP A 209 -8.48 -16.70 -6.02
CA TRP A 209 -9.27 -17.63 -6.81
C TRP A 209 -8.64 -19.02 -6.75
N GLN A 210 -9.43 -20.01 -6.35
CA GLN A 210 -9.09 -21.43 -6.40
C GLN A 210 -10.22 -22.18 -7.10
N PRO A 211 -10.00 -22.75 -8.29
CA PRO A 211 -11.04 -23.50 -8.97
C PRO A 211 -11.42 -24.79 -8.20
N PRO A 212 -12.64 -25.31 -8.39
CA PRO A 212 -13.02 -26.63 -7.90
C PRO A 212 -12.04 -27.70 -8.37
N HIS A 213 -11.62 -28.58 -7.47
CA HIS A 213 -10.63 -29.62 -7.77
C HIS A 213 -10.93 -30.89 -6.96
N ASN A 214 -10.69 -32.06 -7.56
CA ASN A 214 -10.83 -33.37 -6.90
C ASN A 214 -12.17 -33.58 -6.17
N GLY A 215 -13.28 -33.11 -6.76
CA GLY A 215 -14.62 -33.22 -6.16
C GLY A 215 -14.87 -32.29 -4.98
N LYS A 216 -13.92 -31.41 -4.64
CA LYS A 216 -14.09 -30.35 -3.65
C LYS A 216 -14.56 -29.06 -4.33
N PRO A 217 -15.47 -28.30 -3.70
CA PRO A 217 -15.80 -26.95 -4.14
C PRO A 217 -14.54 -26.09 -4.21
N GLY A 218 -14.54 -25.14 -5.14
CA GLY A 218 -13.52 -24.09 -5.20
C GLY A 218 -13.82 -22.97 -4.21
N GLU A 219 -12.92 -22.00 -4.18
CA GLU A 219 -13.01 -20.81 -3.35
C GLU A 219 -12.70 -19.53 -4.12
N MET A 220 -13.45 -18.47 -3.86
CA MET A 220 -13.13 -17.11 -4.28
C MET A 220 -13.14 -16.18 -3.07
N THR A 221 -12.11 -15.37 -2.91
CA THR A 221 -12.00 -14.38 -1.84
C THR A 221 -12.08 -12.99 -2.46
N ILE A 222 -12.81 -12.07 -1.83
CA ILE A 222 -12.96 -10.68 -2.29
C ILE A 222 -12.61 -9.67 -1.18
N ALA A 223 -12.29 -8.46 -1.59
CA ALA A 223 -12.29 -7.27 -0.75
C ALA A 223 -13.42 -6.33 -1.18
N ASN A 224 -14.04 -5.65 -0.22
CA ASN A 224 -15.15 -4.77 -0.46
C ASN A 224 -15.17 -3.58 0.52
N ALA A 225 -16.08 -2.64 0.28
CA ALA A 225 -16.15 -1.37 1.01
C ALA A 225 -17.14 -1.33 2.17
N ASN A 226 -18.20 -2.14 2.10
CA ASN A 226 -19.42 -1.89 2.87
C ASN A 226 -20.30 -3.16 3.03
N ALA A 227 -19.67 -4.32 3.11
CA ALA A 227 -20.30 -5.53 3.59
C ALA A 227 -20.14 -5.66 5.11
N GLN A 228 -20.51 -6.82 5.65
CA GLN A 228 -20.30 -7.13 7.07
C GLN A 228 -18.82 -7.34 7.42
N SER A 229 -17.99 -7.66 6.43
CA SER A 229 -16.56 -7.95 6.57
C SER A 229 -15.76 -7.27 5.46
N PRO A 230 -14.53 -6.77 5.74
CA PRO A 230 -13.61 -6.26 4.74
C PRO A 230 -13.21 -7.31 3.70
N ILE A 231 -13.23 -8.59 4.09
CA ILE A 231 -12.90 -9.73 3.23
C ILE A 231 -14.00 -10.78 3.36
N ASP A 232 -14.57 -11.16 2.21
CA ASP A 232 -15.59 -12.19 2.11
C ASP A 232 -15.12 -13.37 1.26
N LYS A 233 -15.70 -14.53 1.55
CA LYS A 233 -15.41 -15.79 0.85
C LYS A 233 -16.66 -16.35 0.21
N PHE A 234 -16.53 -16.77 -1.04
CA PHE A 234 -17.56 -17.48 -1.78
C PHE A 234 -17.11 -18.89 -2.12
N VAL A 235 -18.07 -19.81 -2.04
CA VAL A 235 -17.89 -21.19 -2.51
C VAL A 235 -18.12 -21.23 -4.01
N ILE A 236 -17.22 -21.87 -4.75
CA ILE A 236 -17.41 -22.15 -6.18
C ILE A 236 -17.87 -23.58 -6.32
N ASN A 237 -19.06 -23.77 -6.85
CA ASN A 237 -19.62 -25.08 -7.11
C ASN A 237 -18.89 -25.78 -8.27
N PRO A 238 -18.97 -27.12 -8.37
CA PRO A 238 -18.35 -27.87 -9.48
C PRO A 238 -18.79 -27.44 -10.88
N ASP A 239 -19.95 -26.78 -11.00
CA ASP A 239 -20.49 -26.23 -12.25
C ASP A 239 -20.06 -24.77 -12.52
N ASN A 240 -19.02 -24.30 -11.79
CA ASN A 240 -18.47 -22.95 -11.80
C ASN A 240 -19.45 -21.85 -11.39
N SER A 241 -20.61 -22.18 -10.82
CA SER A 241 -21.44 -21.17 -10.16
C SER A 241 -20.83 -20.77 -8.83
N ILE A 242 -20.87 -19.48 -8.55
CA ILE A 242 -20.48 -18.92 -7.25
C ILE A 242 -21.72 -18.99 -6.36
N ALA A 243 -21.64 -19.70 -5.24
CA ALA A 243 -22.74 -19.81 -4.29
C ALA A 243 -22.82 -18.54 -3.44
N GLN A 244 -24.00 -17.93 -3.41
CA GLN A 244 -24.28 -16.78 -2.53
C GLN A 244 -24.96 -17.26 -1.26
N VAL A 245 -24.35 -16.92 -0.11
CA VAL A 245 -24.80 -17.36 1.22
C VAL A 245 -24.81 -16.18 2.18
N GLY A 246 -25.64 -16.27 3.22
CA GLY A 246 -25.72 -15.25 4.27
C GLY A 246 -26.07 -13.87 3.72
N TYR A 247 -25.23 -12.88 4.04
CA TYR A 247 -25.38 -11.48 3.61
C TYR A 247 -25.57 -11.30 2.10
N TRP A 248 -25.00 -12.21 1.29
CA TRP A 248 -25.03 -12.10 -0.17
C TRP A 248 -26.21 -12.83 -0.83
N SER A 249 -27.09 -13.47 -0.06
CA SER A 249 -28.12 -14.39 -0.59
C SER A 249 -29.18 -13.75 -1.49
N ASP A 250 -29.35 -12.43 -1.44
CA ASP A 250 -30.29 -11.66 -2.26
C ASP A 250 -29.67 -11.14 -3.58
N ARG A 251 -28.42 -11.51 -3.85
CA ARG A 251 -27.63 -11.03 -4.98
C ARG A 251 -27.07 -12.18 -5.79
N LYS A 252 -26.74 -11.91 -7.05
CA LYS A 252 -26.08 -12.84 -7.97
C LYS A 252 -24.92 -12.12 -8.66
N MET A 253 -23.82 -12.84 -8.86
CA MET A 253 -22.71 -12.32 -9.67
C MET A 253 -23.07 -12.42 -11.15
N ILE A 254 -23.14 -11.28 -11.83
CA ILE A 254 -23.59 -11.18 -13.24
C ILE A 254 -22.43 -11.04 -14.22
N GLY A 255 -21.24 -10.71 -13.73
CA GLY A 255 -20.03 -10.63 -14.52
C GLY A 255 -18.84 -10.13 -13.73
N TYR A 256 -17.71 -10.02 -14.41
CA TYR A 256 -16.50 -9.42 -13.89
C TYR A 256 -15.76 -8.69 -15.00
N ILE A 257 -14.90 -7.74 -14.61
CA ILE A 257 -14.08 -6.94 -15.49
C ILE A 257 -12.63 -7.33 -15.21
N HIS A 258 -12.02 -7.92 -16.23
CA HIS A 258 -10.63 -8.36 -16.20
C HIS A 258 -9.72 -7.27 -16.79
N PRO A 259 -8.78 -6.70 -16.04
CA PRO A 259 -7.78 -5.81 -16.62
C PRO A 259 -6.83 -6.61 -17.52
N LYS A 260 -6.70 -6.23 -18.80
CA LYS A 260 -5.79 -6.91 -19.74
C LYS A 260 -4.32 -6.75 -19.37
N TYR A 261 -4.02 -5.68 -18.63
CA TYR A 261 -2.73 -5.43 -18.00
C TYR A 261 -3.03 -5.04 -16.55
N LEU A 262 -2.53 -5.82 -15.60
CA LEU A 262 -2.47 -5.33 -14.23
C LEU A 262 -1.51 -4.13 -14.23
N PRO A 263 -1.91 -2.96 -13.70
CA PRO A 263 -0.95 -1.89 -13.51
C PRO A 263 0.19 -2.45 -12.64
N VAL A 264 1.43 -2.24 -13.07
CA VAL A 264 2.47 -2.03 -12.07
C VAL A 264 2.08 -0.72 -11.42
N VAL A 265 1.27 -0.74 -10.35
CA VAL A 265 1.24 0.41 -9.47
C VAL A 265 2.68 0.48 -8.97
N PRO A 266 3.41 1.55 -9.30
CA PRO A 266 4.74 1.74 -8.74
C PRO A 266 4.60 1.62 -7.21
N PRO A 267 5.56 1.02 -6.47
CA PRO A 267 5.55 1.14 -5.01
C PRO A 267 5.31 2.61 -4.70
N TYR A 268 4.21 2.89 -4.00
CA TYR A 268 3.57 4.21 -3.81
C TYR A 268 4.55 5.38 -4.00
N GLN A 269 4.79 5.80 -5.25
CA GLN A 269 5.61 6.98 -5.54
C GLN A 269 4.66 8.15 -5.49
N THR A 270 4.47 8.64 -4.28
CA THR A 270 3.63 9.75 -3.93
C THR A 270 3.97 11.01 -4.71
N ASN A 271 3.12 11.38 -5.66
CA ASN A 271 2.80 12.81 -5.76
C ASN A 271 1.78 13.12 -4.65
N ILE A 272 2.16 12.89 -3.38
CA ILE A 272 1.44 13.48 -2.24
C ILE A 272 1.67 14.98 -2.44
N THR A 273 0.60 15.71 -2.66
CA THR A 273 0.68 17.16 -2.73
C THR A 273 1.13 17.71 -1.37
N LYS A 274 1.84 18.84 -1.36
CA LYS A 274 2.21 19.51 -0.09
C LYS A 274 1.03 19.61 0.89
N LEU A 275 -0.18 19.87 0.39
CA LEU A 275 -1.41 19.93 1.22
C LEU A 275 -1.72 18.62 1.96
N GLN A 276 -1.53 17.47 1.31
CA GLN A 276 -1.76 16.18 1.94
C GLN A 276 -0.69 15.87 3.00
N TYR A 277 0.58 16.26 2.79
CA TYR A 277 1.59 16.16 3.85
C TYR A 277 1.29 17.09 5.02
N VAL A 278 0.78 18.30 4.75
CA VAL A 278 0.32 19.23 5.79
C VAL A 278 -0.78 18.58 6.64
N ASP A 279 -1.74 17.87 6.02
CA ASP A 279 -2.81 17.19 6.76
C ASP A 279 -2.26 16.04 7.63
N VAL A 280 -1.34 15.24 7.09
CA VAL A 280 -0.67 14.16 7.84
C VAL A 280 0.14 14.72 9.01
N ALA A 281 0.91 15.79 8.78
CA ALA A 281 1.70 16.45 9.82
C ALA A 281 0.79 17.05 10.92
N ARG A 282 -0.32 17.67 10.53
CA ARG A 282 -1.31 18.20 11.47
C ARG A 282 -1.89 17.09 12.33
N GLN A 283 -2.26 15.96 11.74
CA GLN A 283 -2.79 14.82 12.48
C GLN A 283 -1.73 14.23 13.41
N ALA A 284 -0.50 14.02 12.94
CA ALA A 284 0.60 13.51 13.74
C ALA A 284 0.88 14.40 14.97
N ALA A 285 0.77 15.72 14.83
CA ALA A 285 0.87 16.65 15.94
C ALA A 285 -0.27 16.47 16.96
N GLN A 286 -1.52 16.34 16.49
CA GLN A 286 -2.68 16.09 17.36
C GLN A 286 -2.54 14.77 18.13
N ASP A 287 -2.15 13.69 17.46
CA ASP A 287 -2.00 12.35 18.05
C ASP A 287 -0.93 12.34 19.16
N ASN A 288 0.11 13.17 19.04
CA ASN A 288 1.18 13.29 20.02
C ASN A 288 0.92 14.39 21.07
N GLY A 289 -0.20 15.09 20.99
CA GLY A 289 -0.56 16.18 21.90
C GLY A 289 0.42 17.35 21.84
N VAL A 290 0.93 17.67 20.64
CA VAL A 290 1.77 18.85 20.40
C VAL A 290 1.03 19.88 19.56
N ARG A 291 1.38 21.16 19.75
CA ARG A 291 0.84 22.28 18.98
C ARG A 291 1.01 22.10 17.48
N THR A 292 -0.12 22.03 16.77
CA THR A 292 -0.16 21.77 15.33
C THR A 292 0.49 22.87 14.51
N ASP A 293 0.29 24.13 14.90
CA ASP A 293 0.89 25.29 14.24
C ASP A 293 2.43 25.25 14.33
N ILE A 294 2.97 24.96 15.51
CA ILE A 294 4.42 24.84 15.71
C ILE A 294 4.99 23.67 14.91
N TYR A 295 4.34 22.50 14.96
CA TYR A 295 4.84 21.34 14.22
C TYR A 295 4.80 21.53 12.70
N LEU A 296 3.76 22.17 12.18
CA LEU A 296 3.71 22.52 10.76
C LEU A 296 4.83 23.50 10.37
N ASN A 297 5.14 24.47 11.22
CA ASN A 297 6.25 25.39 11.00
C ASN A 297 7.62 24.69 11.04
N ILE A 298 7.78 23.67 11.89
CA ILE A 298 8.99 22.80 11.90
C ILE A 298 9.13 22.15 10.53
N ILE A 299 8.12 21.42 10.06
CA ILE A 299 8.21 20.67 8.79
C ILE A 299 8.41 21.61 7.59
N GLU A 300 7.74 22.77 7.57
CA GLU A 300 7.98 23.80 6.56
C GLU A 300 9.44 24.28 6.58
N THR A 301 10.01 24.50 7.76
CA THR A 301 11.39 25.00 7.93
C THR A 301 12.43 23.93 7.56
N GLU A 302 12.16 22.67 7.89
CA GLU A 302 13.07 21.54 7.66
C GLU A 302 13.22 21.21 6.17
N SER A 303 12.10 21.08 5.45
CA SER A 303 12.11 20.53 4.08
C SER A 303 11.19 21.25 3.11
N HIS A 304 10.42 22.24 3.55
CA HIS A 304 9.29 22.79 2.79
C HIS A 304 8.30 21.71 2.32
N PHE A 305 8.17 20.64 3.10
CA PHE A 305 7.41 19.42 2.78
C PHE A 305 7.97 18.59 1.60
N ASP A 306 9.27 18.65 1.34
CA ASP A 306 9.94 17.78 0.36
C ASP A 306 10.25 16.39 0.97
N PRO A 307 9.61 15.30 0.48
CA PRO A 307 9.84 13.95 0.99
C PRO A 307 11.24 13.40 0.67
N ASN A 308 11.96 13.98 -0.28
CA ASN A 308 13.28 13.51 -0.71
C ASN A 308 14.42 14.40 -0.19
N ALA A 309 14.13 15.33 0.72
CA ALA A 309 15.13 16.25 1.25
C ALA A 309 16.26 15.49 1.97
N VAL A 310 17.50 15.87 1.69
CA VAL A 310 18.69 15.36 2.39
C VAL A 310 19.58 16.54 2.74
N SER A 311 19.88 16.74 4.03
CA SER A 311 20.77 17.81 4.45
C SER A 311 22.25 17.44 4.29
N PRO A 312 23.16 18.43 4.23
CA PRO A 312 24.60 18.18 4.29
C PRO A 312 25.06 17.44 5.56
N ALA A 313 24.30 17.56 6.65
CA ALA A 313 24.55 16.87 7.92
C ALA A 313 24.00 15.42 7.95
N GLY A 314 23.35 14.98 6.86
CA GLY A 314 22.81 13.63 6.73
C GLY A 314 21.41 13.45 7.32
N ALA A 315 20.66 14.53 7.58
CA ALA A 315 19.25 14.45 7.93
C ALA A 315 18.42 14.05 6.70
N ILE A 316 17.42 13.18 6.88
CA ILE A 316 16.72 12.51 5.78
C ILE A 316 15.21 12.79 5.84
N GLY A 317 14.65 13.04 4.66
CA GLY A 317 13.22 13.04 4.39
C GLY A 317 12.49 14.28 4.90
N ILE A 318 11.16 14.22 4.81
CA ILE A 318 10.28 15.37 5.03
C ILE A 318 10.40 16.00 6.42
N ALA A 319 10.70 15.21 7.46
CA ALA A 319 10.88 15.70 8.83
C ALA A 319 12.36 15.87 9.23
N GLN A 320 13.29 15.72 8.27
CA GLN A 320 14.74 15.84 8.45
C GLN A 320 15.26 15.11 9.71
N LEU A 321 14.91 13.83 9.84
CA LEU A 321 15.41 13.01 10.93
C LEU A 321 16.83 12.55 10.61
N ILE A 322 17.75 12.72 11.55
CA ILE A 322 19.10 12.13 11.47
C ILE A 322 18.98 10.61 11.65
N PRO A 323 19.76 9.77 10.94
CA PRO A 323 19.62 8.32 10.97
C PRO A 323 19.60 7.68 12.37
N SER A 324 20.40 8.19 13.31
CA SER A 324 20.39 7.72 14.70
C SER A 324 19.04 7.95 15.38
N THR A 325 18.49 9.16 15.23
CA THR A 325 17.18 9.54 15.77
C THR A 325 16.07 8.72 15.13
N ALA A 326 16.11 8.52 13.81
CA ALA A 326 15.13 7.71 13.11
C ALA A 326 15.13 6.24 13.60
N SER A 327 16.33 5.68 13.82
CA SER A 327 16.52 4.35 14.40
C SER A 327 15.94 4.25 15.81
N ASP A 328 16.21 5.22 16.69
CA ASP A 328 15.68 5.24 18.06
C ASP A 328 14.14 5.35 18.08
N LEU A 329 13.56 5.98 17.07
CA LEU A 329 12.11 6.10 16.91
C LEU A 329 11.46 4.87 16.29
N GLY A 330 12.24 3.98 15.66
CA GLY A 330 11.76 2.84 14.88
C GLY A 330 11.10 3.26 13.56
N VAL A 331 11.60 4.32 12.94
CA VAL A 331 11.01 4.97 11.76
C VAL A 331 11.97 4.88 10.58
N ASP A 332 11.46 4.55 9.39
CA ASP A 332 12.18 4.76 8.13
C ASP A 332 12.04 6.24 7.72
N PRO A 333 13.13 7.03 7.72
CA PRO A 333 13.06 8.45 7.38
C PRO A 333 12.81 8.71 5.89
N HIS A 334 12.95 7.69 5.02
CA HIS A 334 12.63 7.78 3.59
C HIS A 334 11.13 7.61 3.29
N ASP A 335 10.36 7.03 4.23
CA ASP A 335 8.90 7.04 4.15
C ASP A 335 8.39 8.38 4.72
N PRO A 336 7.79 9.26 3.89
CA PRO A 336 7.39 10.58 4.35
C PRO A 336 6.25 10.54 5.37
N ILE A 337 5.37 9.55 5.35
CA ILE A 337 4.30 9.41 6.35
C ILE A 337 4.90 8.95 7.68
N ALA A 338 5.79 7.96 7.64
CA ALA A 338 6.49 7.48 8.83
C ALA A 338 7.37 8.60 9.43
N SER A 339 8.09 9.34 8.60
CA SER A 339 8.94 10.47 8.96
C SER A 339 8.14 11.61 9.62
N LEU A 340 6.98 12.00 9.07
CA LEU A 340 6.08 12.98 9.70
C LEU A 340 5.53 12.54 11.07
N LYS A 341 5.33 11.23 11.28
CA LYS A 341 4.89 10.72 12.59
C LYS A 341 6.05 10.63 13.57
N GLY A 342 7.20 10.19 13.09
CA GLY A 342 8.46 10.16 13.83
C GLY A 342 8.85 11.54 14.34
N GLY A 343 8.78 12.56 13.48
CA GLY A 343 9.05 13.95 13.86
C GLY A 343 8.12 14.48 14.97
N ALA A 344 6.82 14.20 14.89
CA ALA A 344 5.86 14.66 15.91
C ALA A 344 6.12 13.97 17.26
N LYS A 345 6.41 12.66 17.22
CA LYS A 345 6.80 11.88 18.39
C LYS A 345 8.12 12.39 18.99
N TYR A 346 9.09 12.73 18.16
CA TYR A 346 10.37 13.28 18.61
C TYR A 346 10.19 14.65 19.26
N LEU A 347 9.41 15.55 18.65
CA LEU A 347 9.05 16.83 19.28
C LEU A 347 8.37 16.62 20.64
N LYS A 348 7.48 15.63 20.75
CA LYS A 348 6.84 15.29 22.03
C LYS A 348 7.85 14.78 23.07
N GLN A 349 8.82 13.96 22.68
CA GLN A 349 9.89 13.51 23.56
C GLN A 349 10.74 14.69 24.06
N LEU A 350 11.11 15.62 23.18
CA LEU A 350 11.84 16.83 23.53
C LEU A 350 11.02 17.73 24.47
N LEU A 351 9.73 17.92 24.20
CA LEU A 351 8.86 18.67 25.10
C LEU A 351 8.77 18.02 26.49
N ASN A 352 8.71 16.70 26.57
CA ASN A 352 8.72 16.01 27.86
C ASN A 352 10.06 16.20 28.59
N HIS A 353 11.18 16.19 27.86
CA HIS A 353 12.53 16.46 28.41
C HIS A 353 12.66 17.89 28.94
N TYR A 354 12.17 18.88 28.20
CA TYR A 354 12.24 20.31 28.56
C TYR A 354 11.03 20.83 29.33
N GLY A 355 10.25 19.95 29.99
CA GLY A 355 9.13 20.37 30.86
C GLY A 355 8.02 21.16 30.14
N GLY A 356 7.82 20.94 28.85
CA GLY A 356 6.84 21.63 28.02
C GLY A 356 7.34 22.94 27.39
N ASN A 357 8.61 23.30 27.55
CA ASN A 357 9.18 24.50 26.95
C ASN A 357 9.41 24.32 25.44
N TYR A 358 8.53 24.94 24.65
CA TYR A 358 8.61 24.89 23.19
C TYR A 358 9.87 25.55 22.62
N GLN A 359 10.42 26.59 23.24
CA GLN A 359 11.63 27.25 22.76
C GLN A 359 12.83 26.31 22.83
N GLN A 360 12.99 25.61 23.97
CA GLN A 360 14.04 24.62 24.17
C GLN A 360 13.84 23.38 23.30
N ALA A 361 12.61 22.86 23.23
CA ALA A 361 12.31 21.69 22.40
C ALA A 361 12.52 21.95 20.89
N VAL A 362 12.13 23.12 20.38
CA VAL A 362 12.37 23.50 18.98
C VAL A 362 13.87 23.69 18.70
N ALA A 363 14.62 24.30 19.62
CA ALA A 363 16.07 24.41 19.50
C ALA A 363 16.73 23.02 19.45
N ALA A 364 16.30 22.11 20.32
CA ALA A 364 16.85 20.75 20.42
C ALA A 364 16.45 19.86 19.25
N TYR A 365 15.32 20.15 18.58
CA TYR A 365 14.94 19.46 17.35
C TYR A 365 16.00 19.69 16.26
N ASN A 366 16.51 20.92 16.15
CA ASN A 366 17.52 21.32 15.16
C ASN A 366 18.96 21.00 15.59
N ALA A 367 19.35 21.36 16.82
CA ALA A 367 20.75 21.26 17.29
C ALA A 367 21.06 19.97 18.07
N GLY A 368 20.04 19.15 18.36
CA GLY A 368 20.12 18.02 19.28
C GLY A 368 20.00 18.44 20.76
N PRO A 369 19.44 17.57 21.62
CA PRO A 369 19.21 17.90 23.02
C PRO A 369 20.51 18.11 23.81
N GLY A 370 21.59 17.37 23.51
CA GLY A 370 22.89 17.55 24.19
C GLY A 370 23.45 18.97 24.03
N THR A 371 23.39 19.53 22.82
CA THR A 371 23.85 20.91 22.55
C THR A 371 23.03 21.94 23.34
N VAL A 372 21.72 21.72 23.44
CA VAL A 372 20.81 22.62 24.18
C VAL A 372 20.98 22.48 25.68
N ASP A 373 21.14 21.25 26.19
CA ASP A 373 21.39 20.96 27.60
C ASP A 373 22.71 21.61 28.05
N ASP A 374 23.77 21.47 27.26
CA ASP A 374 25.06 22.12 27.53
C ASP A 374 24.91 23.65 27.55
N ALA A 375 24.17 24.24 26.61
CA ALA A 375 23.93 25.67 26.59
C ALA A 375 23.15 26.15 27.83
N ILE A 376 22.11 25.42 28.24
CA ILE A 376 21.31 25.73 29.44
C ILE A 376 22.18 25.65 30.70
N ASN A 377 23.01 24.62 30.80
CA ASN A 377 23.85 24.40 31.99
C ASN A 377 24.94 25.46 32.18
N HIS A 378 25.52 25.96 31.09
CA HIS A 378 26.63 26.92 31.15
C HIS A 378 26.20 28.39 31.06
N HIS A 379 25.06 28.67 30.41
CA HIS A 379 24.62 30.03 30.11
C HIS A 379 23.27 30.40 30.75
N HIS A 380 22.60 29.47 31.44
CA HIS A 380 21.34 29.71 32.15
C HIS A 380 20.29 30.42 31.28
N ASP A 381 19.92 31.66 31.61
CA ASP A 381 18.88 32.42 30.90
C ASP A 381 19.33 32.85 29.49
N ASP A 382 20.63 32.96 29.26
CA ASP A 382 21.21 33.38 27.96
C ASP A 382 21.48 32.19 27.01
N TRP A 383 21.01 30.98 27.35
CA TRP A 383 21.28 29.74 26.62
C TRP A 383 21.02 29.82 25.11
N LEU A 384 19.95 30.50 24.69
CA LEU A 384 19.62 30.60 23.27
C LEU A 384 20.69 31.40 22.50
N SER A 385 21.25 32.45 23.10
CA SER A 385 22.29 33.27 22.47
C SER A 385 23.63 32.53 22.33
N ALA A 386 23.85 31.49 23.15
CA ALA A 386 25.03 30.65 23.12
C ALA A 386 24.97 29.53 22.05
N LEU A 387 23.79 29.26 21.49
CA LEU A 387 23.62 28.27 20.43
C LEU A 387 24.15 28.77 19.07
N PRO A 388 24.44 27.87 18.11
CA PRO A 388 24.80 28.27 16.75
C PRO A 388 23.78 29.25 16.14
N GLN A 389 24.27 30.22 15.36
CA GLN A 389 23.42 31.23 14.74
C GLN A 389 22.31 30.63 13.87
N GLU A 390 22.59 29.46 13.26
CA GLU A 390 21.60 28.66 12.53
C GLU A 390 20.42 28.27 13.42
N THR A 391 20.68 27.66 14.58
CA THR A 391 19.66 27.24 15.53
C THR A 391 18.88 28.42 16.12
N GLN A 392 19.56 29.53 16.40
CA GLN A 392 18.87 30.77 16.83
C GLN A 392 17.87 31.26 15.77
N ASN A 393 18.28 31.24 14.51
CA ASN A 393 17.42 31.63 13.40
C ASN A 393 16.30 30.62 13.16
N TYR A 394 16.58 29.33 13.34
CA TYR A 394 15.60 28.25 13.25
C TYR A 394 14.47 28.45 14.28
N VAL A 395 14.83 28.67 15.55
CA VAL A 395 13.85 28.94 16.62
C VAL A 395 12.97 30.14 16.27
N ARG A 396 13.56 31.23 15.78
CA ARG A 396 12.82 32.44 15.37
C ARG A 396 11.88 32.18 14.18
N LYS A 397 12.28 31.35 13.22
CA LYS A 397 11.44 30.99 12.07
C LYS A 397 10.24 30.14 12.49
N VAL A 398 10.48 29.14 13.35
CA VAL A 398 9.46 28.16 13.75
C VAL A 398 8.43 28.77 14.70
N LEU A 399 8.88 29.51 15.72
CA LEU A 399 8.00 30.09 16.73
C LEU A 399 7.48 31.48 16.35
N GLY A 400 8.02 32.09 15.29
CA GLY A 400 7.79 33.49 14.97
C GLY A 400 8.48 34.43 15.97
N ASN A 401 8.18 35.72 15.86
CA ASN A 401 8.40 36.65 16.97
C ASN A 401 7.23 36.46 17.95
N LEU A 402 7.38 35.55 18.91
CA LEU A 402 6.46 35.47 20.06
C LEU A 402 6.45 36.78 20.85
#